data_AF-A0A7R8CZE0-F1
#
_entry.id   AF-A0A7R8CZE0-F1
#
_cell.length_a   1.000
_cell.length_b   1.000
_cell.length_c   1.000
_cell.angle_alpha   90.00
_cell.angle_beta   90.00
_cell.angle_gamma   90.00
#
_symmetry.space_group_name_H-M   'P 1'
#
loop_
_entity.id
_entity.type
_entity.pdbx_description
1 polymer ?
#
loop_
_entity_poly.entity_id
_entity_poly.type
_entity_poly.pdbx_seq_one_letter_code
_entity_poly.pdbx_strand_id
1 'polypeptide(L)'
;MISRTKWVLAHFPFPGMDKSGSAVCEFYVKATCSKGTCCPFRHVRGDKTIVCKHWLRGLCKKGDTCEFLHEYDMSKMPECYFYSRFNACHNKECPFLHIDPESKIRDCPMV
;
A
#
# COMPACT_ATOMS: atom_id res chain seq x y z
N MET A 1 22.73 25.74 11.26
CA MET A 1 21.33 26.06 10.91
C MET A 1 20.98 25.31 9.64
N ILE A 2 20.39 24.12 9.76
CA ILE A 2 20.16 23.20 8.62
C ILE A 2 18.85 23.61 7.96
N SER A 3 18.97 24.38 6.87
CA SER A 3 17.83 24.86 6.08
C SER A 3 17.13 23.68 5.41
N ARG A 4 15.90 23.41 5.84
CA ARG A 4 15.03 22.30 5.43
C ARG A 4 14.49 22.38 3.99
N THR A 5 14.98 23.30 3.16
CA THR A 5 14.34 23.62 1.86
C THR A 5 14.99 22.98 0.62
N LYS A 6 15.97 22.06 0.77
CA LYS A 6 16.70 21.49 -0.39
C LYS A 6 16.45 20.01 -0.68
N TRP A 7 15.26 19.47 -0.38
CA TRP A 7 14.90 18.08 -0.69
C TRP A 7 13.78 17.91 -1.72
N VAL A 8 13.27 18.99 -2.33
CA VAL A 8 12.15 18.94 -3.30
C VAL A 8 12.65 18.84 -4.74
N LEU A 9 13.70 18.06 -4.99
CA LEU A 9 14.15 17.74 -6.36
C LEU A 9 14.53 16.25 -6.43
N ALA A 10 13.61 15.37 -6.02
CA ALA A 10 13.80 13.94 -6.18
C ALA A 10 13.46 13.53 -7.64
N HIS A 11 14.34 13.87 -8.57
CA HIS A 11 14.59 12.95 -9.67
C HIS A 11 15.25 11.73 -9.01
N PHE A 12 14.46 10.71 -8.67
CA PHE A 12 15.02 9.48 -8.13
C PHE A 12 16.00 8.94 -9.19
N PRO A 13 17.28 8.71 -8.85
CA PRO A 13 18.29 8.31 -9.82
C PRO A 13 18.04 6.90 -10.41
N PHE A 14 17.06 6.16 -9.87
CA PHE A 14 16.72 4.82 -10.30
C PHE A 14 15.26 4.75 -10.79
N PRO A 15 15.02 4.42 -12.06
CA PRO A 15 13.67 4.11 -12.55
C PRO A 15 13.15 2.86 -11.83
N GLY A 16 11.99 2.98 -11.16
CA GLY A 16 11.32 1.85 -10.49
C GLY A 16 11.18 1.94 -8.96
N MET A 17 11.72 2.97 -8.32
CA MET A 17 11.48 3.20 -6.89
C MET A 17 10.04 3.70 -6.64
N ASP A 18 9.36 3.18 -5.62
CA ASP A 18 8.05 3.70 -5.21
C ASP A 18 8.16 5.11 -4.63
N LYS A 19 7.31 6.03 -5.10
CA LYS A 19 7.22 7.41 -4.60
C LYS A 19 6.40 7.49 -3.31
N SER A 20 6.50 6.51 -2.43
CA SER A 20 5.64 6.41 -1.24
C SER A 20 5.88 7.52 -0.22
N GLY A 21 7.07 8.12 -0.24
CA GLY A 21 7.38 9.33 0.55
C GLY A 21 6.95 10.66 -0.11
N SER A 22 6.39 10.63 -1.32
CA SER A 22 5.93 11.83 -2.04
C SER A 22 4.43 12.02 -1.87
N ALA A 23 3.98 13.28 -1.88
CA ALA A 23 2.56 13.60 -1.80
C ALA A 23 1.76 12.99 -2.98
N VAL A 24 0.47 12.77 -2.76
CA VAL A 24 -0.45 12.29 -3.80
C VAL A 24 -0.63 13.36 -4.87
N CYS A 25 -0.56 12.95 -6.14
CA CYS A 25 -0.85 13.84 -7.24
C CYS A 25 -2.35 14.09 -7.34
N GLU A 26 -2.82 15.25 -6.90
CA GLU A 26 -4.23 15.65 -7.02
C GLU A 26 -4.69 15.72 -8.48
N PHE A 27 -3.81 16.10 -9.41
CA PHE A 27 -4.10 16.11 -10.85
C PHE A 27 -4.29 14.70 -11.41
N TYR A 28 -3.64 13.69 -10.86
CA TYR A 28 -3.84 12.31 -11.27
C TYR A 28 -5.20 11.79 -10.80
N VAL A 29 -5.59 12.13 -9.56
CA VAL A 29 -6.93 11.84 -9.03
C VAL A 29 -8.02 12.52 -9.86
N LYS A 30 -7.76 13.73 -10.36
CA LYS A 30 -8.66 14.48 -11.26
C LYS A 30 -8.53 14.09 -12.75
N ALA A 31 -7.72 13.08 -13.08
CA ALA A 31 -7.43 12.62 -14.45
C ALA A 31 -6.87 13.69 -15.41
N THR A 32 -6.26 14.77 -14.91
CA THR A 32 -5.66 15.87 -15.69
C THR A 32 -4.13 15.85 -15.71
N CYS A 33 -3.49 14.88 -15.03
CA CYS A 33 -2.03 14.79 -14.97
C CYS A 33 -1.41 14.34 -16.30
N SER A 34 -0.68 15.24 -16.95
CA SER A 34 0.03 14.98 -18.21
C SER A 34 1.43 14.36 -18.03
N LYS A 35 1.93 14.24 -16.79
CA LYS A 35 3.31 13.84 -16.50
C LYS A 35 3.54 12.32 -16.43
N GLY A 36 2.48 11.52 -16.44
CA GLY A 36 2.58 10.05 -16.41
C GLY A 36 3.50 9.53 -15.31
N THR A 37 4.40 8.60 -15.64
CA THR A 37 5.38 8.02 -14.70
C THR A 37 6.48 9.01 -14.28
N CYS A 38 6.67 10.11 -15.01
CA CYS A 38 7.63 11.17 -14.68
C CYS A 38 7.06 12.21 -13.69
N CYS A 39 5.82 12.05 -13.22
CA CYS A 39 5.27 12.95 -12.21
C CYS A 39 6.07 12.85 -10.90
N PRO A 40 6.51 13.95 -10.27
CA PRO A 40 7.24 13.88 -9.00
C PRO A 40 6.35 13.39 -7.84
N PHE A 41 5.03 13.45 -8.01
CA PHE A 41 4.05 13.02 -7.02
C PHE A 41 3.60 11.58 -7.27
N ARG A 42 3.03 10.96 -6.21
CA ARG A 42 2.52 9.59 -6.24
C ARG A 42 1.21 9.50 -7.01
N HIS A 43 1.05 8.49 -7.86
CA HIS A 43 -0.18 8.24 -8.60
C HIS A 43 -0.94 7.08 -7.94
N VAL A 44 -1.98 7.42 -7.17
CA VAL A 44 -2.77 6.43 -6.44
C VAL A 44 -3.91 5.97 -7.32
N ARG A 45 -4.03 4.66 -7.50
CA ARG A 45 -5.19 4.05 -8.16
C ARG A 45 -6.18 3.58 -7.10
N GLY A 46 -7.44 3.98 -7.22
CA GLY A 46 -8.49 3.72 -6.23
C GLY A 46 -8.98 2.27 -6.17
N ASP A 47 -8.59 1.45 -7.14
CA ASP A 47 -8.90 0.01 -7.23
C ASP A 47 -8.11 -0.87 -6.26
N LYS A 48 -7.07 -0.34 -5.59
CA LYS A 48 -6.20 -1.14 -4.71
C LYS A 48 -6.82 -1.33 -3.33
N THR A 49 -7.18 -2.57 -3.01
CA THR A 49 -7.90 -2.92 -1.77
C THR A 49 -7.01 -3.47 -0.66
N ILE A 50 -5.85 -4.05 -0.99
CA ILE A 50 -4.98 -4.75 -0.02
C ILE A 50 -3.58 -4.12 0.01
N VAL A 51 -3.03 -3.93 1.21
CA VAL A 51 -1.67 -3.41 1.41
C VAL A 51 -0.60 -4.38 0.91
N CYS A 52 0.40 -3.85 0.21
CA CYS A 52 1.50 -4.62 -0.34
C CYS A 52 2.45 -5.09 0.77
N LYS A 53 2.52 -6.41 0.99
CA LYS A 53 3.45 -7.02 1.95
C LYS A 53 4.93 -6.73 1.68
N HIS A 54 5.30 -6.53 0.41
CA HIS A 54 6.70 -6.23 0.03
C HIS A 54 7.05 -4.77 0.26
N TRP A 55 6.08 -3.87 0.10
CA TRP A 55 6.25 -2.44 0.36
C TRP A 55 6.47 -2.15 1.84
N LEU A 56 5.74 -2.84 2.73
CA LEU A 56 5.95 -2.74 4.19
C LEU A 56 7.40 -3.01 4.61
N ARG A 57 8.15 -3.79 3.81
CA ARG A 57 9.57 -4.13 4.04
C ARG A 57 10.54 -3.29 3.22
N GLY A 58 10.05 -2.37 2.37
CA GLY A 58 10.87 -1.61 1.43
C GLY A 58 11.46 -2.45 0.28
N LEU A 59 10.87 -3.61 -0.03
CA LEU A 59 11.37 -4.56 -1.03
C LEU A 59 10.53 -4.58 -2.31
N CYS A 60 9.55 -3.69 -2.45
CA CYS A 60 8.68 -3.67 -3.61
C CYS A 60 9.40 -3.08 -4.83
N LYS A 61 9.69 -3.92 -5.83
CA LYS A 61 10.31 -3.50 -7.10
C LYS A 61 9.32 -2.90 -8.10
N LYS A 62 8.01 -3.09 -7.90
CA LYS A 62 6.96 -2.61 -8.80
C LYS A 62 6.68 -1.12 -8.65
N GLY A 63 7.15 -0.48 -7.58
CA GLY A 63 7.00 0.96 -7.45
C GLY A 63 5.52 1.40 -7.44
N ASP A 64 5.23 2.46 -8.20
CA ASP A 64 3.88 3.01 -8.41
C ASP A 64 2.97 2.09 -9.26
N THR A 65 3.55 1.16 -10.03
CA THR A 65 2.80 0.19 -10.86
C THR A 65 2.42 -1.09 -10.12
N CYS A 66 2.63 -1.14 -8.80
CA CYS A 66 2.21 -2.26 -7.99
C CYS A 66 0.68 -2.41 -7.96
N GLU A 67 0.21 -3.65 -8.06
CA GLU A 67 -1.21 -4.02 -7.96
C GLU A 67 -1.76 -3.90 -6.52
N PHE A 68 -0.87 -3.83 -5.54
CA PHE A 68 -1.20 -3.72 -4.13
C PHE A 68 -0.99 -2.29 -3.61
N LEU A 69 -1.72 -1.93 -2.56
CA LEU A 69 -1.70 -0.60 -1.96
C LEU A 69 -0.36 -0.34 -1.26
N HIS A 70 0.28 0.78 -1.61
CA HIS A 70 1.47 1.31 -0.95
C HIS A 70 1.06 2.42 0.02
N GLU A 71 0.25 2.05 1.00
CA GLU A 71 -0.28 2.93 2.03
C GLU A 71 -0.42 2.11 3.32
N TYR A 72 -0.12 2.72 4.46
CA TYR A 72 -0.24 2.05 5.74
C TYR A 72 -1.68 2.23 6.22
N ASP A 73 -2.52 1.23 5.92
CA ASP A 73 -3.90 1.17 6.36
C ASP A 73 -4.14 -0.18 7.05
N MET A 74 -4.46 -0.14 8.35
CA MET A 74 -4.65 -1.36 9.15
C MET A 74 -5.88 -2.16 8.72
N SER A 75 -6.91 -1.50 8.16
CA SER A 75 -8.14 -2.16 7.72
C SER A 75 -7.96 -2.94 6.43
N LYS A 76 -6.99 -2.52 5.61
CA LYS A 76 -6.64 -3.12 4.30
C LYS A 76 -5.43 -4.04 4.38
N MET A 77 -4.96 -4.37 5.58
CA MET A 77 -3.82 -5.26 5.75
C MET A 77 -4.17 -6.68 5.29
N PRO A 78 -3.26 -7.43 4.66
CA PRO A 78 -3.52 -8.82 4.34
C PRO A 78 -3.76 -9.67 5.60
N GLU A 79 -4.45 -10.80 5.41
CA GLU A 79 -4.74 -11.77 6.47
C GLU A 79 -3.46 -12.39 7.03
N CYS A 80 -3.43 -12.61 8.34
CA CYS A 80 -2.35 -13.32 8.99
C CYS A 80 -2.38 -14.79 8.60
N TYR A 81 -1.34 -15.24 7.91
CA TYR A 81 -1.22 -16.62 7.46
C TYR A 81 -1.23 -17.63 8.61
N PHE A 82 -0.55 -17.32 9.73
CA PHE A 82 -0.48 -18.23 10.88
C PHE A 82 -1.84 -18.35 11.58
N TYR A 83 -2.51 -17.21 11.80
CA TYR A 83 -3.83 -17.20 12.42
C TYR A 83 -4.86 -17.89 11.52
N SER A 84 -4.90 -17.57 10.23
CA SER A 84 -5.86 -18.18 9.29
C SER A 84 -5.67 -19.70 9.14
N ARG A 85 -4.45 -20.23 9.31
CA ARG A 85 -4.16 -21.65 9.09
C ARG A 85 -4.13 -22.50 10.36
N PHE A 86 -3.65 -21.93 11.47
CA PHE A 86 -3.43 -22.66 12.73
C PHE A 86 -4.28 -22.13 13.88
N ASN A 87 -5.13 -21.13 13.63
CA ASN A 87 -5.90 -20.40 14.63
C ASN A 87 -5.04 -19.84 15.80
N ALA A 88 -3.75 -19.63 15.53
CA ALA A 88 -2.77 -19.22 16.52
C ALA A 88 -1.72 -18.31 15.87
N CYS A 89 -1.48 -17.16 16.48
CA CYS A 89 -0.40 -16.25 16.10
C CYS A 89 0.49 -16.00 17.32
N HIS A 90 1.80 -16.16 17.17
CA HIS A 90 2.77 -15.97 18.26
C HIS A 90 3.01 -14.47 18.57
N ASN A 91 2.83 -13.60 17.59
CA ASN A 91 3.04 -12.16 17.73
C ASN A 91 1.78 -11.50 18.29
N LYS A 92 1.89 -10.91 19.49
CA LYS A 92 0.80 -10.14 20.12
C LYS A 92 0.47 -8.88 19.32
N GLU A 93 1.50 -8.19 18.83
CA GLU A 93 1.39 -7.01 17.96
C GLU A 93 1.48 -7.44 16.48
N CYS A 94 0.62 -8.36 16.05
CA CYS A 94 0.61 -8.79 14.65
C CYS A 94 -0.05 -7.69 13.79
N PRO A 95 0.66 -7.10 12.81
CA PRO A 95 0.07 -6.06 11.96
C PRO A 95 -0.98 -6.63 11.01
N PHE A 96 -0.97 -7.94 10.73
CA PHE A 96 -1.86 -8.62 9.80
C PHE A 96 -3.22 -8.95 10.42
N LEU A 97 -4.27 -9.00 9.60
CA LEU A 97 -5.63 -9.23 10.09
C LEU A 97 -5.81 -10.65 10.61
N HIS A 98 -6.27 -10.78 11.86
CA HIS A 98 -6.73 -12.03 12.46
C HIS A 98 -8.23 -12.16 12.19
N ILE A 99 -8.59 -12.84 11.09
CA ILE A 99 -9.98 -13.09 10.73
C ILE A 99 -10.37 -14.47 11.25
N ASP A 100 -11.36 -14.52 12.13
CA ASP A 100 -11.89 -15.77 12.64
C ASP A 100 -12.68 -16.47 11.51
N PRO A 101 -12.42 -17.77 11.23
CA PRO A 101 -13.07 -18.50 10.14
C PRO A 101 -14.60 -18.51 10.27
N GLU A 102 -15.13 -18.40 11.48
CA GLU A 102 -16.58 -18.37 11.73
C GLU A 102 -17.19 -17.03 11.28
N SER A 103 -16.43 -15.94 11.32
CA SER A 103 -16.86 -14.61 10.86
C SER A 103 -16.82 -14.43 9.34
N LYS A 104 -16.18 -15.35 8.60
CA LYS A 104 -16.25 -15.39 7.12
C LYS A 104 -17.57 -15.97 6.62
N ILE A 105 -18.31 -16.68 7.46
CA ILE A 105 -19.62 -17.26 7.14
C ILE A 105 -20.69 -16.17 7.32
N ARG A 106 -20.72 -15.20 6.41
CA ARG A 106 -21.90 -14.36 6.24
C ARG A 106 -22.76 -15.00 5.16
N ASP A 107 -23.73 -15.79 5.66
CA ASP A 107 -25.05 -16.02 5.08
C ASP A 107 -25.12 -15.77 3.58
N CYS A 108 -24.89 -16.83 2.79
CA CYS A 108 -25.52 -16.86 1.48
C CYS A 108 -27.03 -16.96 1.78
N PRO A 109 -27.87 -16.01 1.38
CA PRO A 109 -29.30 -16.12 1.59
C PRO A 109 -29.74 -17.43 0.95
N MET A 110 -30.25 -18.33 1.79
CA MET A 110 -30.76 -19.65 1.43
C MET A 110 -31.64 -19.52 0.18
N VAL A 111 -31.20 -20.11 -0.93
CA VAL A 111 -32.03 -20.43 -2.11
C VAL A 111 -32.43 -21.88 -2.04
#